data_AF-A0A7I7Q7G8-F1
#
_entry.id   AF-A0A7I7Q7G8-F1
#
_cell.length_a   1.000
_cell.length_b   1.000
_cell.length_c   1.000
_cell.angle_alpha   90.00
_cell.angle_beta   90.00
_cell.angle_gamma   90.00
#
_symmetry.space_group_name_H-M   'P 1'
#
loop_
_entity.id
_entity.type
_entity.pdbx_description
1 polymer ?
#
loop_
_entity_poly.entity_id
_entity_poly.type
_entity_poly.pdbx_seq_one_letter_code
_entity_poly.pdbx_strand_id
1 'polypeptide(L)' 'MDPGERIPHDDWVDQDLLTRDEAAGRLVDEIADVTRRIEAGEGDELLERRLAGMKEALAHYRER' A
#
# COMPACT_ATOMS: atom_id res chain seq x y z
N MET A 1 -17.62 -17.33 -2.78
CA MET A 1 -18.11 -15.94 -2.71
C MET A 1 -19.27 -15.86 -3.67
N ASP A 2 -20.47 -15.94 -3.10
CA ASP A 2 -21.73 -15.80 -3.85
C ASP A 2 -21.83 -14.34 -4.33
N PRO A 3 -22.22 -14.04 -5.58
CA PRO A 3 -22.40 -12.67 -6.04
C PRO A 3 -23.36 -11.84 -5.17
N GLY A 4 -24.30 -12.50 -4.47
CA GLY A 4 -25.21 -11.87 -3.50
C GLY A 4 -24.58 -11.47 -2.16
N GLU A 5 -23.34 -11.92 -1.88
CA GLU A 5 -22.55 -11.50 -0.70
C GLU A 5 -21.70 -10.24 -0.98
N ARG A 6 -21.78 -9.65 -2.18
CA ARG A 6 -21.11 -8.38 -2.50
C ARG A 6 -21.91 -7.22 -1.93
N ILE A 7 -21.24 -6.38 -1.15
CA ILE A 7 -21.81 -5.16 -0.59
C ILE A 7 -22.32 -4.27 -1.74
N PRO A 8 -23.57 -3.76 -1.66
CA PRO A 8 -24.12 -2.82 -2.64
C PRO A 8 -23.18 -1.64 -2.88
N HIS A 9 -23.12 -1.14 -4.12
CA HIS A 9 -22.16 -0.10 -4.53
C HIS A 9 -22.35 1.22 -3.77
N ASP A 10 -23.60 1.51 -3.45
CA ASP A 10 -24.11 2.58 -2.60
C ASP A 10 -23.64 2.49 -1.14
N ASP A 11 -23.37 1.28 -0.65
CA ASP A 11 -22.83 1.01 0.68
C ASP A 11 -21.28 1.00 0.70
N TRP A 12 -20.62 1.27 -0.43
CA TRP A 12 -19.14 1.37 -0.45
C TRP A 12 -18.64 2.62 0.28
N VAL A 13 -19.50 3.63 0.44
CA VAL A 13 -19.18 4.88 1.15
C VAL A 13 -19.05 4.66 2.66
N ASP A 14 -19.69 3.62 3.19
CA ASP A 14 -19.57 3.20 4.61
C ASP A 14 -18.29 2.39 4.88
N GLN A 15 -17.51 2.06 3.84
CA GLN A 15 -16.13 1.63 4.02
C GLN A 15 -15.24 2.88 4.05
N ASP A 16 -14.40 2.98 5.09
CA ASP A 16 -13.35 3.99 5.20
C ASP A 16 -12.28 3.73 4.12
N LEU A 17 -12.64 4.05 2.88
CA LEU A 17 -11.77 3.95 1.72
C LEU A 17 -10.77 5.09 1.82
N LEU A 18 -9.51 4.74 1.99
CA LEU A 18 -8.42 5.72 1.98
C LEU A 18 -8.50 6.56 0.70
N THR A 19 -8.41 7.87 0.88
CA THR A 19 -8.15 8.74 -0.26
C THR A 19 -6.83 8.35 -0.91
N ARG A 20 -6.67 8.65 -2.20
CA ARG A 20 -5.42 8.38 -2.91
C ARG A 20 -4.21 9.01 -2.21
N ASP A 21 -4.37 10.24 -1.73
CA ASP A 21 -3.31 10.98 -1.03
C ASP A 21 -2.98 10.33 0.32
N GLU A 22 -3.99 9.86 1.04
CA GLU A 22 -3.78 9.15 2.31
C GLU A 22 -3.10 7.80 2.09
N ALA A 23 -3.51 7.04 1.08
CA ALA A 23 -2.87 5.78 0.72
C ALA A 23 -1.40 6.00 0.31
N ALA A 24 -1.12 7.06 -0.47
CA ALA A 24 0.23 7.43 -0.85
C ALA A 24 1.07 7.86 0.37
N GLY A 25 0.49 8.62 1.30
CA GLY A 25 1.15 9.04 2.55
C GLY A 25 1.55 7.84 3.41
N ARG A 26 0.61 6.93 3.67
CA ARG A 26 0.89 5.70 4.43
C ARG A 26 1.94 4.82 3.76
N LEU A 27 1.92 4.76 2.42
CA LEU A 27 2.92 4.01 1.65
C LEU A 27 4.32 4.62 1.76
N VAL A 28 4.44 5.96 1.79
CA VAL A 28 5.72 6.65 2.02
C VAL A 28 6.28 6.29 3.40
N ASP A 29 5.44 6.30 4.44
CA ASP A 29 5.87 5.98 5.80
C ASP A 29 6.36 4.53 5.91
N GLU A 30 5.64 3.57 5.31
CA GLU A 30 6.04 2.16 5.27
C GLU A 30 7.35 1.96 4.50
N ILE A 31 7.54 2.64 3.35
CA ILE A 31 8.79 2.60 2.59
C ILE A 31 9.96 3.08 3.46
N ALA A 32 9.78 4.16 4.20
CA ALA A 32 10.82 4.68 5.07
C ALA A 32 11.16 3.70 6.21
N ASP A 33 10.16 3.06 6.80
CA ASP A 33 10.38 2.07 7.85
C ASP A 33 11.11 0.81 7.35
N VAL A 34 10.61 0.22 6.27
CA VAL A 34 11.23 -0.96 5.66
C VAL A 34 12.65 -0.67 5.19
N THR A 35 12.90 0.53 4.66
CA THR A 35 14.26 0.96 4.30
C THR A 35 15.19 0.97 5.51
N ARG A 36 14.76 1.57 6.64
CA ARG A 36 15.56 1.58 7.88
C ARG A 36 15.85 0.17 8.40
N ARG A 37 14.88 -0.74 8.32
CA ARG A 37 15.05 -2.13 8.77
C ARG A 37 16.08 -2.89 7.91
N ILE A 38 16.03 -2.70 6.60
CA ILE A 38 17.05 -3.25 5.69
C ILE A 38 18.43 -2.67 6.02
N GLU A 39 18.53 -1.36 6.21
CA GLU A 39 19.79 -0.69 6.58
C GLU A 39 20.34 -1.15 7.94
N ALA A 40 19.45 -1.53 8.88
CA ALA A 40 19.82 -2.11 10.16
C ALA A 40 20.28 -3.58 10.08
N GLY A 41 20.28 -4.17 8.88
CA GLY A 41 20.70 -5.56 8.67
C GLY A 41 19.58 -6.60 8.83
N GLU A 42 18.32 -6.16 8.94
CA GLU A 42 17.15 -7.06 8.93
C GLU A 42 16.67 -7.39 7.50
N GLY A 43 17.44 -7.00 6.49
CA GLY A 43 17.12 -7.22 5.09
C GLY A 43 17.24 -8.69 4.69
N ASP A 44 16.17 -9.25 4.14
CA ASP A 44 16.19 -10.46 3.35
C ASP A 44 15.69 -10.19 1.92
N GLU A 45 15.90 -11.15 1.01
CA GLU A 45 15.51 -11.02 -0.41
C GLU A 45 14.02 -10.72 -0.57
N LEU A 46 13.17 -11.26 0.32
CA LEU A 46 11.74 -11.02 0.27
C LEU A 46 11.41 -9.57 0.63
N LEU A 47 12.02 -9.03 1.68
CA LEU A 47 11.82 -7.67 2.16
C LEU A 47 12.35 -6.65 1.15
N GLU A 48 13.48 -6.94 0.51
CA GLU A 48 14.03 -6.10 -0.58
C GLU A 48 13.10 -6.05 -1.80
N ARG A 49 12.57 -7.19 -2.24
CA ARG A 49 11.57 -7.22 -3.33
C ARG A 49 10.28 -6.50 -2.95
N ARG A 50 9.83 -6.64 -1.70
CA ARG A 50 8.66 -5.91 -1.19
C ARG A 50 8.92 -4.40 -1.24
N LEU A 51 10.10 -3.94 -0.82
CA LEU A 51 10.49 -2.54 -0.92
C LEU A 51 10.47 -2.03 -2.37
N ALA A 52 10.98 -2.82 -3.31
CA ALA A 52 10.93 -2.47 -4.73
C ALA A 52 9.47 -2.29 -5.23
N GLY A 53 8.59 -3.24 -4.93
CA GLY A 53 7.18 -3.16 -5.31
C GLY A 53 6.44 -1.97 -4.67
N MET A 54 6.75 -1.64 -3.41
CA MET A 54 6.18 -0.46 -2.75
C MET A 54 6.61 0.85 -3.44
N LYS A 55 7.88 0.95 -3.86
CA LYS A 55 8.39 2.11 -4.60
C LYS A 55 7.71 2.26 -5.96
N GLU A 56 7.48 1.15 -6.67
CA GLU A 56 6.73 1.13 -7.94
C GLU A 56 5.27 1.57 -7.74
N ALA A 57 4.58 1.03 -6.73
CA ALA A 57 3.22 1.43 -6.41
C ALA A 57 3.12 2.94 -6.07
N LEU A 58 4.10 3.49 -5.35
CA LEU A 58 4.15 4.91 -5.06
C LEU A 58 4.37 5.77 -6.32
N ALA A 59 5.18 5.30 -7.26
CA ALA A 59 5.35 5.97 -8.55
C ALA A 59 4.01 6.03 -9.31
N HIS A 60 3.26 4.93 -9.35
CA HIS A 60 1.92 4.90 -9.94
C HIS A 60 0.93 5.87 -9.26
N TYR A 61 1.02 6.04 -7.94
CA TYR A 61 0.23 7.05 -7.24
C TYR A 61 0.66 8.49 -7.51
N ARG A 62 1.82 8.75 -8.11
CA ARG A 62 2.32 10.09 -8.43
C ARG A 62 2.14 10.48 -9.89
N GLU A 63 2.06 9.50 -10.78
CA GLU A 63 1.98 9.71 -12.24
C GLU A 63 0.54 9.92 -12.78
N ARG A 64 -0.49 9.63 -11.98
CA ARG A 64 -1.91 9.74 -12.35
C ARG A 64 -2.56 11.01 -11.80
#